data_AF-A0A1R2CDX6-F1
#
_entry.id   AF-A0A1R2CDX6-F1
#
_cell.length_a   1.000
_cell.length_b   1.000
_cell.length_c   1.000
_cell.angle_alpha   90.00
_cell.angle_beta   90.00
_cell.angle_gamma   90.00
#
_symmetry.space_group_name_H-M   'P 1'
#
loop_
_entity.id
_entity.type
_entity.pdbx_description
1 polymer ?
#
loop_
_entity_poly.entity_id
_entity_poly.type
_entity_poly.pdbx_seq_one_letter_code
_entity_poly.pdbx_strand_id
1 'polypeptide(L)'
;MKVVVVISCLLALASAGGLMAQTGKNCDASLNLFTMNSFDVTPWPPHKNTNLVMVMSGTMNQAETLKSMEIFVIYNGANFYHESVAESGTYAAGATANITFKVYLPFIAPSGNYGVQVKLTNTAGAFLNCWEVDFTL
;
A
#
# COMPACT_ATOMS: atom_id res chain seq x y z
N MET A 1 5.42 -63.52 7.94
CA MET A 1 5.74 -63.09 6.56
C MET A 1 4.97 -61.79 6.31
N LYS A 2 5.50 -60.64 6.71
CA LYS A 2 6.22 -59.64 5.88
C LYS A 2 5.48 -59.29 4.58
N VAL A 3 4.70 -58.21 4.63
CA VAL A 3 4.41 -57.36 3.46
C VAL A 3 4.73 -55.93 3.88
N VAL A 4 5.82 -55.40 3.34
CA VAL A 4 6.25 -54.01 3.49
C VAL A 4 5.61 -53.24 2.34
N VAL A 5 4.66 -52.36 2.64
CA VAL A 5 4.10 -51.44 1.64
C VAL A 5 4.91 -50.16 1.70
N VAL A 6 5.73 -49.94 0.68
CA VAL A 6 6.48 -48.70 0.45
C VAL A 6 5.50 -47.68 -0.15
N ILE A 7 4.98 -46.77 0.68
CA ILE A 7 4.20 -45.63 0.22
C ILE A 7 5.18 -44.55 -0.23
N SER A 8 5.25 -44.38 -1.54
CA SER A 8 6.04 -43.38 -2.25
C SER A 8 5.50 -41.97 -1.94
N CYS A 9 6.20 -41.23 -1.09
CA CYS A 9 6.01 -39.79 -0.90
C CYS A 9 6.47 -39.02 -2.15
N LEU A 10 5.52 -38.72 -3.04
CA LEU A 10 5.70 -37.65 -4.04
C LEU A 10 5.54 -36.29 -3.34
N LEU A 11 6.62 -35.79 -2.76
CA LEU A 11 6.73 -34.37 -2.42
C LEU A 11 6.92 -33.59 -3.72
N ALA A 12 5.83 -33.13 -4.31
CA ALA A 12 5.89 -32.04 -5.27
C ALA A 12 6.21 -30.75 -4.49
N LEU A 13 7.46 -30.30 -4.56
CA LEU A 13 7.81 -28.92 -4.23
C LEU A 13 7.12 -28.03 -5.25
N ALA A 14 5.91 -27.58 -4.95
CA ALA A 14 5.38 -26.39 -5.58
C ALA A 14 6.24 -25.23 -5.09
N SER A 15 7.18 -24.78 -5.92
CA SER A 15 7.82 -23.48 -5.75
C SER A 15 6.72 -22.42 -5.93
N ALA A 16 5.97 -22.14 -4.86
CA ALA A 16 5.23 -20.92 -4.73
C ALA A 16 6.28 -19.80 -4.65
N GLY A 17 6.76 -19.34 -5.81
CA GLY A 17 7.37 -18.03 -5.90
C GLY A 17 6.39 -17.08 -5.24
N GLY A 18 6.80 -16.50 -4.12
CA GLY A 18 5.96 -15.63 -3.31
C GLY A 18 5.47 -14.49 -4.18
N LEU A 19 4.26 -14.64 -4.72
CA LEU A 19 3.45 -13.54 -5.19
C LEU A 19 3.30 -12.67 -3.94
N MET A 20 4.13 -11.62 -3.84
CA MET A 20 3.92 -10.55 -2.88
C MET A 20 2.55 -10.00 -3.24
N ALA A 21 1.53 -10.49 -2.55
CA ALA A 21 0.17 -10.04 -2.76
C ALA A 21 0.21 -8.53 -2.56
N GLN A 22 -0.44 -7.81 -3.47
CA GLN A 22 -0.61 -6.36 -3.44
C GLN A 22 -1.59 -5.97 -2.32
N THR A 23 -1.36 -6.50 -1.12
CA THR A 23 -2.17 -6.27 0.07
C THR A 23 -1.36 -5.35 0.96
N GLY A 24 -1.66 -4.07 0.86
CA GLY A 24 -1.28 -3.14 1.92
C GLY A 24 -2.03 -3.46 3.22
N LYS A 25 -1.68 -2.73 4.27
CA LYS A 25 -2.24 -2.89 5.62
C LYS A 25 -2.50 -1.52 6.25
N ASN A 26 -3.44 -1.46 7.18
CA ASN A 26 -3.59 -0.26 8.00
C ASN A 26 -2.38 -0.15 8.95
N CYS A 27 -1.65 0.96 8.89
CA CYS A 27 -0.46 1.21 9.72
C CYS A 27 -0.75 2.01 11.00
N ASP A 28 -1.96 2.55 11.15
CA ASP A 28 -2.41 3.26 12.35
C ASP A 28 -3.92 3.11 12.49
N ALA A 29 -4.34 2.11 13.27
CA ALA A 29 -5.74 1.81 13.49
C ALA A 29 -6.50 2.90 14.26
N SER A 30 -5.79 3.86 14.88
CA SER A 30 -6.43 5.02 15.53
C SER A 30 -6.94 6.04 14.52
N LEU A 31 -6.41 6.02 13.30
CA LEU A 31 -6.84 6.86 12.18
C LEU A 31 -7.93 6.12 11.39
N ASN A 32 -9.17 6.40 11.73
CA ASN A 32 -10.34 5.66 11.24
C ASN A 32 -11.43 6.58 10.66
N LEU A 33 -11.10 7.80 10.26
CA LEU A 33 -12.05 8.71 9.60
C LEU A 33 -12.25 8.35 8.12
N PHE A 34 -11.31 7.62 7.53
CA PHE A 34 -11.42 7.01 6.20
C PHE A 34 -11.05 5.52 6.26
N THR A 35 -11.95 4.65 5.82
CA THR A 35 -11.71 3.21 5.73
C THR A 35 -11.28 2.84 4.32
N MET A 36 -10.08 2.28 4.19
CA MET A 36 -9.58 1.78 2.90
C MET A 36 -10.37 0.53 2.46
N ASN A 37 -10.95 0.58 1.26
CA ASN A 37 -11.66 -0.54 0.64
C ASN A 37 -10.78 -1.26 -0.38
N SER A 38 -10.02 -0.52 -1.18
CA SER A 38 -9.07 -1.08 -2.15
C SER A 38 -7.86 -0.17 -2.32
N PHE A 39 -6.70 -0.76 -2.53
CA PHE A 39 -5.48 -0.05 -2.86
C PHE A 39 -4.73 -0.81 -3.96
N ASP A 40 -4.58 -0.18 -5.11
CA ASP A 40 -3.89 -0.73 -6.27
C ASP A 40 -2.60 -0.01 -6.60
N VAL A 41 -1.57 -0.75 -7.00
CA VAL A 41 -0.28 -0.22 -7.43
C VAL A 41 0.09 -0.88 -8.75
N THR A 42 0.26 -0.08 -9.80
CA THR A 42 0.62 -0.58 -11.14
C THR A 42 1.83 0.17 -11.69
N PRO A 43 2.89 -0.51 -12.17
CA PRO A 43 3.09 -1.96 -12.17
C PRO A 43 3.47 -2.51 -10.79
N TRP A 44 3.16 -3.79 -10.57
CA TRP A 44 3.56 -4.55 -9.39
C TRP A 44 4.36 -5.81 -9.79
N PRO A 45 5.52 -6.09 -9.17
CA PRO A 45 6.20 -5.25 -8.18
C PRO A 45 6.74 -3.95 -8.80
N PRO A 46 6.89 -2.87 -8.01
CA PRO A 46 7.57 -1.66 -8.45
C PRO A 46 9.00 -1.96 -8.90
N HIS A 47 9.48 -1.26 -9.92
CA HIS A 47 10.85 -1.37 -10.37
C HIS A 47 11.37 0.00 -10.84
N LYS A 48 12.69 0.16 -10.76
CA LYS A 48 13.38 1.42 -11.00
C LYS A 48 13.10 1.97 -12.40
N ASN A 49 13.20 3.29 -12.53
CA ASN A 49 12.98 4.04 -13.77
C ASN A 49 11.54 3.93 -14.32
N THR A 50 10.54 3.89 -13.44
CA THR A 50 9.14 3.65 -13.82
C THR A 50 8.20 4.60 -13.09
N ASN A 51 7.12 5.02 -13.76
CA ASN A 51 6.01 5.70 -13.13
C ASN A 51 5.05 4.65 -12.53
N LEU A 52 4.88 4.70 -11.22
CA LEU A 52 3.88 3.92 -10.50
C LEU A 52 2.57 4.71 -10.52
N VAL A 53 1.48 4.02 -10.81
CA VAL A 53 0.11 4.53 -10.65
C VAL A 53 -0.48 3.84 -9.44
N MET A 54 -0.97 4.64 -8.49
CA MET A 54 -1.63 4.16 -7.30
C MET A 54 -3.09 4.59 -7.33
N VAL A 55 -4.00 3.63 -7.14
CA VAL A 55 -5.44 3.86 -7.11
C VAL A 55 -5.97 3.41 -5.77
N MET A 56 -6.45 4.36 -4.97
CA MET A 56 -7.07 4.08 -3.68
C MET A 56 -8.56 4.37 -3.73
N SER A 57 -9.34 3.49 -3.12
CA SER A 57 -10.77 3.66 -2.91
C SER A 57 -11.09 3.38 -1.46
N GLY A 58 -11.92 4.21 -0.86
CA GLY A 58 -12.36 4.01 0.50
C GLY A 58 -13.60 4.80 0.88
N THR A 59 -14.18 4.44 2.01
CA THR A 59 -15.40 5.06 2.54
C THR A 59 -15.06 6.05 3.64
N MET A 60 -15.64 7.24 3.57
CA MET A 60 -15.57 8.25 4.63
C MET A 60 -16.47 7.86 5.79
N ASN A 61 -15.92 7.77 6.99
CA ASN A 61 -16.70 7.48 8.21
C ASN A 61 -17.32 8.73 8.83
N GLN A 62 -16.81 9.92 8.46
CA GLN A 62 -17.36 11.22 8.83
C GLN A 62 -17.36 12.16 7.61
N ALA A 63 -18.08 13.29 7.72
CA ALA A 63 -18.02 14.30 6.67
C ALA A 63 -16.69 15.04 6.72
N GLU A 64 -15.95 15.03 5.62
CA GLU A 64 -14.57 15.52 5.56
C GLU A 64 -14.29 16.31 4.29
N THR A 65 -13.41 17.30 4.39
CA THR A 65 -12.89 18.01 3.22
C THR A 65 -11.40 17.73 3.09
N LEU A 66 -11.03 17.04 2.02
CA LEU A 66 -9.65 16.67 1.75
C LEU A 66 -8.79 17.90 1.41
N LYS A 67 -7.51 17.83 1.79
CA LYS A 67 -6.50 18.86 1.52
C LYS A 67 -5.27 18.29 0.80
N SER A 68 -4.77 17.16 1.27
CA SER A 68 -3.62 16.51 0.67
C SER A 68 -3.57 15.04 1.00
N MET A 69 -2.72 14.34 0.27
CA MET A 69 -2.24 13.01 0.58
C MET A 69 -0.76 13.11 0.90
N GLU A 70 -0.38 12.63 2.08
CA GLU A 70 0.99 12.57 2.54
C GLU A 70 1.55 11.18 2.29
N ILE A 71 2.69 11.12 1.59
CA ILE A 71 3.37 9.88 1.20
C ILE A 71 4.69 9.82 1.95
N PHE A 72 4.86 8.83 2.82
CA PHE A 72 6.10 8.59 3.55
C PHE A 72 6.77 7.33 3.02
N VAL A 73 8.03 7.45 2.62
CA VAL A 73 8.86 6.33 2.20
C VAL A 73 9.80 5.97 3.35
N ILE A 74 9.75 4.69 3.74
CA ILE A 74 10.55 4.08 4.78
C ILE A 74 11.52 3.13 4.09
N TYR A 75 12.81 3.44 4.12
CA TYR A 75 13.87 2.61 3.55
C TYR A 75 14.60 1.87 4.66
N ASN A 76 14.60 0.53 4.59
CA ASN A 76 15.21 -0.35 5.60
C ASN A 76 14.83 0.03 7.05
N GLY A 77 13.56 0.40 7.27
CA GLY A 77 13.02 0.74 8.59
C GLY A 77 13.25 2.19 9.04
N ALA A 78 13.91 3.03 8.24
CA ALA A 78 14.12 4.44 8.54
C ALA A 78 13.33 5.34 7.57
N ASN A 79 12.78 6.44 8.08
CA ASN A 79 12.16 7.47 7.23
C ASN A 79 13.19 8.00 6.23
N PHE A 80 12.86 7.94 4.95
CA PHE A 80 13.77 8.24 3.85
C PHE A 80 13.31 9.43 3.02
N TYR A 81 12.02 9.48 2.69
CA TYR A 81 11.45 10.52 1.84
C TYR A 81 10.01 10.82 2.26
N HIS A 82 9.58 12.06 2.04
CA HIS A 82 8.22 12.51 2.30
C HIS A 82 7.78 13.47 1.20
N GLU A 83 6.57 13.26 0.70
CA GLU A 83 5.93 14.10 -0.30
C GLU A 83 4.48 14.40 0.12
N SER A 84 4.02 15.61 -0.21
CA SER A 84 2.64 16.03 -0.07
C SER A 84 2.06 16.26 -1.45
N VAL A 85 1.03 15.50 -1.81
CA VAL A 85 0.27 15.65 -3.05
C VAL A 85 -1.03 16.38 -2.73
N ALA A 86 -1.28 17.50 -3.39
CA ALA A 86 -2.50 18.26 -3.18
C ALA A 86 -3.73 17.44 -3.59
N GLU A 87 -4.72 17.37 -2.70
CA GLU A 87 -5.98 16.67 -2.92
C GLU A 87 -7.13 17.59 -2.54
N SER A 88 -8.31 17.35 -3.11
CA SER A 88 -9.47 18.17 -2.82
C SER A 88 -10.77 17.38 -2.94
N GLY A 89 -11.84 17.97 -2.42
CA GLY A 89 -13.16 17.38 -2.42
C GLY A 89 -13.76 17.32 -1.03
N THR A 90 -15.06 17.59 -0.95
CA THR A 90 -15.85 17.48 0.27
C THR A 90 -16.75 16.26 0.14
N TYR A 91 -16.67 15.38 1.13
CA TYR A 91 -17.37 14.11 1.15
C TYR A 91 -18.27 14.06 2.38
N ALA A 92 -19.49 13.55 2.20
CA ALA A 92 -20.37 13.25 3.31
C ALA A 92 -19.94 11.94 3.99
N ALA A 93 -20.39 11.72 5.23
CA ALA A 93 -20.24 10.42 5.88
C ALA A 93 -20.94 9.33 5.04
N GLY A 94 -20.27 8.18 4.89
CA GLY A 94 -20.69 7.07 4.04
C GLY A 94 -20.34 7.23 2.55
N ALA A 95 -19.85 8.39 2.11
CA ALA A 95 -19.44 8.57 0.72
C ALA A 95 -18.14 7.83 0.41
N THR A 96 -18.03 7.30 -0.80
CA THR A 96 -16.80 6.70 -1.32
C THR A 96 -15.93 7.77 -1.99
N ALA A 97 -14.65 7.84 -1.61
CA ALA A 97 -13.64 8.62 -2.32
C ALA A 97 -12.74 7.70 -3.13
N ASN A 98 -12.48 8.08 -4.38
CA ASN A 98 -11.55 7.40 -5.27
C ASN A 98 -10.44 8.38 -5.64
N ILE A 99 -9.20 8.04 -5.31
CA ILE A 99 -8.04 8.92 -5.47
C ILE A 99 -7.01 8.16 -6.31
N THR A 100 -6.47 8.82 -7.32
CA THR A 100 -5.44 8.26 -8.20
C THR A 100 -4.26 9.20 -8.25
N PHE A 101 -3.07 8.67 -7.96
CA PHE A 101 -1.84 9.44 -7.97
C PHE A 101 -0.72 8.68 -8.64
N LYS A 102 0.30 9.43 -9.06
CA LYS A 102 1.46 8.88 -9.76
C LYS A 102 2.74 9.27 -9.04
N VAL A 103 3.61 8.30 -8.85
CA VAL A 103 4.94 8.50 -8.26
C VAL A 103 5.97 7.93 -9.20
N TYR A 104 7.05 8.68 -9.43
CA TYR A 104 8.17 8.20 -10.21
C TYR A 104 9.20 7.52 -9.31
N LEU A 105 9.52 6.26 -9.60
CA LEU A 105 10.60 5.53 -8.91
C LEU A 105 11.89 5.67 -9.72
N PRO A 106 12.88 6.47 -9.27
CA PRO A 106 14.04 6.79 -10.08
C PRO A 106 15.06 5.64 -10.19
N PHE A 107 15.87 5.65 -11.25
CA PHE A 107 16.96 4.66 -11.43
C PHE A 107 17.97 4.63 -10.28
N ILE A 108 18.21 5.77 -9.64
CA ILE A 108 19.16 5.92 -8.52
C ILE A 108 18.63 5.36 -7.19
N ALA A 109 17.39 4.88 -7.13
CA ALA A 109 16.82 4.32 -5.90
C ALA A 109 17.70 3.14 -5.40
N PRO A 110 18.16 3.16 -4.14
CA PRO A 110 18.91 2.05 -3.56
C PRO A 110 18.14 0.72 -3.63
N SER A 111 18.82 -0.42 -3.72
CA SER A 111 18.16 -1.71 -3.53
C SER A 111 18.00 -2.00 -2.05
N GLY A 112 16.91 -2.65 -1.67
CA GLY A 112 16.54 -2.88 -0.27
C GLY A 112 15.03 -2.88 -0.05
N ASN A 113 14.63 -2.85 1.22
CA ASN A 113 13.23 -2.91 1.62
C ASN A 113 12.63 -1.51 1.70
N TYR A 114 11.45 -1.35 1.11
CA TYR A 114 10.68 -0.13 1.07
C TYR A 114 9.32 -0.37 1.70
N GLY A 115 8.95 0.47 2.65
CA GLY A 115 7.57 0.66 3.11
C GLY A 115 7.08 2.02 2.61
N VAL A 116 5.91 2.06 1.98
CA VAL A 116 5.27 3.31 1.54
C VAL A 116 3.98 3.49 2.32
N GLN A 117 3.95 4.50 3.19
CA GLN A 117 2.74 4.91 3.91
C GLN A 117 2.04 6.03 3.16
N VAL A 118 0.73 5.89 3.00
CA VAL A 118 -0.16 6.87 2.40
C VAL A 118 -1.19 7.29 3.45
N LYS A 119 -1.28 8.60 3.70
CA LYS A 119 -2.19 9.19 4.68
C LYS A 119 -2.96 10.33 4.04
N LEU A 120 -4.29 10.29 4.06
CA LEU A 120 -5.09 11.45 3.67
C LEU A 120 -5.13 12.47 4.80
N THR A 121 -5.07 13.75 4.45
CA THR A 121 -5.31 14.86 5.37
C THR A 121 -6.52 15.68 4.98
N ASN A 122 -7.21 16.20 6.00
CA ASN A 122 -8.29 17.16 5.80
C ASN A 122 -7.80 18.62 5.92
N THR A 123 -8.69 19.56 5.63
CA THR A 123 -8.40 21.01 5.74
C THR A 123 -8.09 21.47 7.16
N ALA A 124 -8.49 20.71 8.19
CA ALA A 124 -8.11 20.95 9.59
C ALA A 124 -6.70 20.46 9.94
N GLY A 125 -6.02 19.76 9.02
CA GLY A 125 -4.67 19.21 9.22
C GLY A 125 -4.63 17.87 9.95
N ALA A 126 -5.79 17.20 10.13
CA ALA A 126 -5.85 15.87 10.72
C ALA A 126 -5.61 14.78 9.68
N PHE A 127 -4.90 13.72 10.07
CA PHE A 127 -4.83 12.49 9.27
C PHE A 127 -6.11 11.68 9.41
N LEU A 128 -6.61 11.17 8.28
CA LEU A 128 -7.88 10.45 8.21
C LEU A 128 -7.68 8.93 8.28
N ASN A 129 -6.55 8.45 7.78
CA ASN A 129 -6.17 7.03 7.72
C ASN A 129 -4.64 6.87 7.67
N CYS A 130 -4.20 5.62 7.77
CA CYS A 130 -2.84 5.21 7.44
C CYS A 130 -2.91 3.90 6.64
N TRP A 131 -2.35 3.87 5.45
CA TRP A 131 -2.21 2.64 4.67
C TRP A 131 -0.76 2.44 4.24
N GLU A 132 -0.22 1.25 4.47
CA GLU A 132 1.17 0.91 4.17
C GLU A 132 1.25 -0.23 3.17
N VAL A 133 2.14 -0.11 2.20
CA VAL A 133 2.50 -1.18 1.26
C VAL A 133 4.01 -1.40 1.33
N ASP A 134 4.42 -2.66 1.41
CA ASP A 134 5.81 -3.08 1.49
C ASP A 134 6.27 -3.76 0.19
N PHE A 135 7.47 -3.44 -0.29
CA PHE A 135 8.12 -4.11 -1.42
C PHE A 135 9.64 -4.06 -1.32
N THR A 136 10.32 -4.82 -2.18
CA THR A 136 11.79 -4.87 -2.27
C THR A 136 12.24 -4.48 -3.67
N LEU A 137 13.27 -3.63 -3.76
CA LEU A 137 13.97 -3.22 -5.01
C LEU A 137 15.41 -3.74 -5.07
#